data_AF-A0A2T8HS80-F1
#
_entry.id   AF-A0A2T8HS80-F1
#
_cell.length_a   1.000
_cell.length_b   1.000
_cell.length_c   1.000
_cell.angle_alpha   90.00
_cell.angle_beta   90.00
_cell.angle_gamma   90.00
#
_symmetry.space_group_name_H-M   'P 1'
#
loop_
_entity.id
_entity.type
_entity.pdbx_description
1 polymer ?
#
loop_
_entity_poly.entity_id
_entity_poly.type
_entity_poly.pdbx_seq_one_letter_code
_entity_poly.pdbx_strand_id
1 'polypeptide(L)'
;MRSPRFVYLLVLLWVIAFAASILLTMSIDGPRNLDTGFARLDTLARGQLVALGIAIVSAVAALLLRGAGWLPRLIGLTPMLVTLAIIAAFTAAMLLYQPTPPETPATPPRAPVTEPGDSPTVEY
;
A
#
# COMPACT_ATOMS: atom_id res chain seq x y z
N MET A 1 27.28 -26.39 -13.48
CA MET A 1 26.06 -26.80 -12.75
C MET A 1 25.54 -25.58 -11.99
N ARG A 2 24.43 -24.95 -12.43
CA ARG A 2 23.82 -23.83 -11.68
C ARG A 2 23.10 -24.44 -10.47
N SER A 3 23.54 -24.08 -9.26
CA SER A 3 23.00 -24.67 -8.03
C SER A 3 21.63 -24.06 -7.68
N PRO A 4 20.62 -24.86 -7.29
CA PRO A 4 19.31 -24.37 -6.87
C PRO A 4 19.37 -23.47 -5.63
N ARG A 5 20.50 -23.48 -4.89
CA ARG A 5 20.78 -22.57 -3.76
C ARG A 5 20.58 -21.10 -4.11
N PHE A 6 20.86 -20.70 -5.35
CA PHE A 6 20.69 -19.32 -5.79
C PHE A 6 19.20 -18.89 -5.81
N VAL A 7 18.29 -19.78 -6.23
CA VAL A 7 16.84 -19.48 -6.23
C VAL A 7 16.33 -19.33 -4.80
N TYR A 8 16.78 -20.19 -3.88
CA TYR A 8 16.40 -20.08 -2.47
C TYR A 8 16.87 -18.75 -1.85
N LEU A 9 18.06 -18.27 -2.19
CA LEU A 9 18.56 -16.97 -1.74
C LEU A 9 17.71 -15.81 -2.28
N LEU A 10 17.30 -15.86 -3.56
CA LEU A 10 16.42 -14.84 -4.14
C LEU A 10 15.04 -14.82 -3.48
N VAL A 11 14.48 -16.01 -3.21
CA VAL A 11 13.20 -16.12 -2.47
C VAL A 11 13.35 -15.57 -1.06
N LEU A 12 14.45 -15.88 -0.36
CA LEU A 12 14.70 -15.33 0.98
C LEU A 12 14.82 -13.80 0.95
N LEU A 13 15.54 -13.25 -0.02
CA LEU A 13 15.66 -11.81 -0.21
C LEU A 13 14.29 -11.16 -0.48
N TRP A 14 13.44 -11.82 -1.27
CA TRP A 14 12.06 -11.39 -1.49
C TRP A 14 11.25 -11.35 -0.20
N VAL A 15 11.33 -12.40 0.64
CA VAL A 15 10.63 -12.43 1.94
C VAL A 15 11.07 -11.28 2.83
N ILE A 16 12.39 -11.01 2.90
CA ILE A 16 12.93 -9.92 3.72
C ILE A 16 12.45 -8.56 3.20
N ALA A 17 12.52 -8.32 1.88
CA ALA A 17 12.05 -7.08 1.28
C ALA A 17 10.55 -6.87 1.50
N PHE A 18 9.76 -7.94 1.36
CA PHE A 18 8.32 -7.91 1.60
C PHE A 18 8.00 -7.57 3.07
N ALA A 19 8.61 -8.27 4.03
CA ALA A 19 8.42 -8.00 5.45
C ALA A 19 8.86 -6.59 5.83
N ALA A 20 10.00 -6.12 5.32
CA ALA A 20 10.48 -4.76 5.53
C ALA A 20 9.49 -3.70 5.01
N SER A 21 8.86 -3.93 3.85
CA SER A 21 7.85 -3.01 3.31
C SER A 21 6.66 -2.83 4.26
N ILE A 22 6.20 -3.92 4.89
CA ILE A 22 5.09 -3.89 5.85
C ILE A 22 5.51 -3.15 7.11
N LEU A 23 6.69 -3.46 7.66
CA LEU A 23 7.20 -2.81 8.88
C LEU A 23 7.37 -1.29 8.68
N LEU A 24 7.92 -0.88 7.54
CA LEU A 24 8.06 0.54 7.20
C LEU A 24 6.70 1.24 7.09
N THR A 25 5.71 0.57 6.49
CA THR A 25 4.35 1.13 6.39
C THR A 25 3.70 1.27 7.77
N MET A 26 3.93 0.31 8.68
CA MET A 26 3.43 0.36 10.05
C MET A 26 4.10 1.43 10.91
N SER A 27 5.36 1.79 10.62
CA SER A 27 6.10 2.84 11.35
C SER A 27 5.66 4.28 11.02
N ILE A 28 4.73 4.47 10.08
CA ILE A 28 4.20 5.80 9.76
C ILE A 28 3.15 6.16 10.81
N ASP A 29 3.59 6.75 11.91
CA ASP A 29 2.74 7.34 12.93
C ASP A 29 2.14 8.66 12.44
N GLY A 30 0.83 8.83 12.62
CA GLY A 30 0.12 10.04 12.21
C GLY A 30 -1.40 9.93 12.41
N PRO A 31 -2.11 11.07 12.43
CA PRO A 31 -3.57 11.10 12.53
C PRO A 31 -4.23 10.26 11.42
N ARG A 32 -5.47 9.79 11.61
CA ARG A 32 -6.22 9.10 10.54
C ARG A 32 -6.85 10.13 9.60
N ASN A 33 -6.00 10.85 8.88
CA ASN A 33 -6.38 11.80 7.83
C ASN A 33 -5.97 11.28 6.44
N LEU A 34 -6.58 11.82 5.38
CA LEU A 34 -6.33 11.36 4.00
C LEU A 34 -4.84 11.47 3.62
N ASP A 35 -4.14 12.50 4.10
CA ASP A 35 -2.73 12.74 3.78
C ASP A 35 -1.80 11.64 4.31
N THR A 36 -2.01 11.16 5.54
CA THR A 36 -1.23 10.06 6.12
C THR A 36 -1.62 8.71 5.51
N GLY A 37 -2.89 8.57 5.08
CA GLY A 37 -3.35 7.44 4.28
C GLY A 37 -2.59 7.31 2.96
N PHE A 38 -2.46 8.41 2.20
CA PHE A 38 -1.69 8.44 0.96
C PHE A 38 -0.20 8.17 1.18
N ALA A 39 0.40 8.72 2.24
CA ALA A 39 1.81 8.47 2.57
C ALA A 39 2.09 6.98 2.89
N ARG A 40 1.18 6.32 3.62
CA ARG A 40 1.24 4.87 3.88
C ARG A 40 1.11 4.05 2.59
N LEU A 41 0.18 4.43 1.72
CA LEU A 41 -0.01 3.77 0.43
C LEU A 41 1.19 3.94 -0.51
N ASP A 42 1.79 5.14 -0.59
CA ASP A 42 2.99 5.37 -1.42
C ASP A 42 4.18 4.55 -0.91
N THR A 43 4.40 4.54 0.40
CA THR A 43 5.49 3.77 1.02
C THR A 43 5.30 2.27 0.79
N LEU A 44 4.07 1.77 0.96
CA LEU A 44 3.73 0.38 0.68
C LEU A 44 3.93 0.05 -0.80
N ALA A 45 3.45 0.90 -1.71
CA ALA A 45 3.56 0.70 -3.15
C ALA A 45 5.04 0.64 -3.60
N ARG A 46 5.89 1.54 -3.11
CA ARG A 46 7.34 1.50 -3.37
C ARG A 46 7.98 0.20 -2.89
N GLY A 47 7.65 -0.24 -1.67
CA GLY A 47 8.14 -1.50 -1.15
C GLY A 47 7.68 -2.72 -1.97
N GLN A 48 6.42 -2.72 -2.43
CA GLN A 48 5.88 -3.76 -3.29
C GLN A 48 6.51 -3.77 -4.69
N LEU A 49 6.86 -2.61 -5.26
CA LEU A 49 7.58 -2.55 -6.54
C LEU A 49 8.96 -3.21 -6.44
N VAL A 50 9.69 -2.97 -5.35
CA VAL A 50 10.98 -3.64 -5.10
C VAL A 50 10.78 -5.15 -4.94
N ALA A 51 9.79 -5.56 -4.14
CA ALA A 51 9.46 -6.97 -3.96
C ALA A 51 9.09 -7.65 -5.29
N LEU A 52 8.28 -7.00 -6.12
CA LEU A 52 7.90 -7.49 -7.45
C LEU A 52 9.12 -7.66 -8.37
N GLY A 53 10.05 -6.69 -8.36
CA GLY A 53 11.30 -6.80 -9.11
C GLY A 53 12.11 -8.04 -8.73
N ILE A 54 12.27 -8.29 -7.43
CA ILE A 54 12.96 -9.50 -6.94
C ILE A 54 12.18 -10.77 -7.33
N ALA A 55 10.85 -10.74 -7.26
CA ALA A 55 10.00 -11.87 -7.65
C ALA A 55 10.16 -12.24 -9.12
N ILE A 56 10.21 -11.25 -10.03
CA ILE A 56 10.43 -11.46 -11.47
C ILE A 56 11.81 -12.07 -11.71
N VAL A 57 12.85 -11.52 -11.07
CA VAL A 57 14.22 -12.05 -11.21
C VAL A 57 14.31 -13.49 -10.69
N SER A 58 13.64 -13.81 -9.58
CA SER A 58 13.56 -15.17 -9.04
C SER A 58 12.86 -16.14 -10.00
N ALA A 59 11.72 -15.73 -10.57
CA ALA A 59 10.97 -16.53 -11.54
C ALA A 59 11.79 -16.81 -12.81
N VAL A 60 12.44 -15.79 -13.37
CA VAL A 60 13.34 -15.95 -14.53
C VAL A 60 14.52 -16.85 -14.19
N ALA A 61 15.17 -16.65 -13.04
CA ALA A 61 16.28 -17.50 -12.60
C ALA A 61 15.87 -18.98 -12.48
N ALA A 62 14.68 -19.24 -11.93
CA ALA A 62 14.14 -20.58 -11.77
C ALA A 62 13.78 -21.26 -13.11
N LEU A 63 13.28 -20.49 -14.09
CA LEU A 63 13.03 -20.98 -15.44
C LEU A 63 14.33 -21.29 -16.22
N LEU A 64 15.38 -20.50 -16.00
CA LEU A 64 16.68 -20.67 -16.66
C LEU A 64 17.52 -21.84 -16.10
N LEU A 65 17.10 -22.47 -15.00
CA LEU A 65 17.70 -23.70 -14.48
C LEU A 65 17.31 -24.90 -15.37
N ARG A 66 18.11 -25.11 -16.42
CA ARG A 66 18.07 -26.32 -17.26
C ARG A 66 18.48 -27.55 -16.43
N GLY A 67 17.67 -28.60 -16.49
CA GLY A 67 17.90 -29.87 -15.78
C GLY A 67 17.42 -29.90 -14.32
N ALA A 68 16.88 -28.81 -13.78
CA ALA A 68 16.19 -28.85 -12.49
C ALA A 68 14.80 -29.48 -12.64
N GLY A 69 14.39 -30.29 -11.65
CA GLY A 69 13.04 -30.85 -11.57
C GLY A 69 11.94 -29.79 -11.50
N TRP A 70 10.68 -30.22 -11.42
CA TRP A 70 9.54 -29.30 -11.35
C TRP A 70 9.50 -28.48 -10.04
N LEU A 71 10.00 -29.03 -8.94
CA LEU A 71 9.96 -28.42 -7.61
C LEU A 71 10.68 -27.06 -7.51
N PRO A 72 11.96 -26.91 -7.91
CA PRO A 72 12.67 -25.62 -7.82
C PRO A 72 12.06 -24.54 -8.73
N ARG A 73 11.39 -24.93 -9.81
CA ARG A 73 10.68 -24.01 -10.72
C ARG A 73 9.45 -23.41 -10.03
N LEU A 74 8.67 -24.23 -9.34
CA LEU A 74 7.52 -23.76 -8.55
C LEU A 74 7.96 -22.84 -7.41
N ILE A 75 9.04 -23.19 -6.72
CA ILE A 75 9.56 -22.37 -5.62
C ILE A 75 9.97 -20.98 -6.12
N GLY A 76 10.64 -20.89 -7.27
CA GLY A 76 10.98 -19.60 -7.88
C GLY A 76 9.79 -18.80 -8.41
N LEU A 77 8.69 -19.46 -8.79
CA LEU A 77 7.43 -18.82 -9.20
C LEU A 77 6.59 -18.35 -8.02
N THR A 78 6.80 -18.91 -6.82
CA THR A 78 5.99 -18.62 -5.64
C THR A 78 5.98 -17.13 -5.29
N PRO A 79 7.12 -16.40 -5.24
CA PRO A 79 7.13 -14.95 -5.01
C PRO A 79 6.24 -14.18 -5.99
N MET A 80 6.29 -14.54 -7.27
CA MET A 80 5.54 -13.86 -8.33
C MET A 80 4.04 -14.10 -8.16
N LEU A 81 3.62 -15.35 -7.93
CA LEU A 81 2.23 -15.70 -7.72
C LEU A 81 1.66 -15.03 -6.47
N VAL A 82 2.41 -15.01 -5.37
CA VAL A 82 1.99 -14.36 -4.13
C VAL A 82 1.85 -12.85 -4.33
N THR A 83 2.83 -12.20 -4.98
CA THR A 83 2.77 -10.75 -5.23
C THR A 83 1.58 -10.39 -6.14
N LEU A 84 1.32 -11.18 -7.19
CA LEU A 84 0.15 -11.02 -8.06
C LEU A 84 -1.17 -11.21 -7.30
N ALA A 85 -1.26 -12.24 -6.45
CA ALA A 85 -2.45 -12.50 -5.65
C ALA A 85 -2.75 -11.34 -4.68
N ILE A 86 -1.72 -10.77 -4.06
CA ILE A 86 -1.85 -9.60 -3.17
C ILE A 86 -2.35 -8.39 -3.96
N ILE A 87 -1.74 -8.07 -5.11
CA ILE A 87 -2.17 -6.94 -5.95
C ILE A 87 -3.63 -7.13 -6.40
N ALA A 88 -4.00 -8.34 -6.85
CA ALA A 88 -5.36 -8.66 -7.26
C ALA A 88 -6.35 -8.51 -6.10
N ALA A 89 -6.01 -9.03 -4.91
CA ALA A 89 -6.85 -8.91 -3.72
C ALA A 89 -7.03 -7.46 -3.28
N PHE A 90 -5.96 -6.66 -3.30
CA PHE A 90 -6.01 -5.24 -2.95
C PHE A 90 -6.86 -4.44 -3.94
N THR A 91 -6.70 -4.73 -5.24
CA THR A 91 -7.49 -4.10 -6.31
C THR A 91 -8.97 -4.47 -6.20
N ALA A 92 -9.28 -5.75 -5.97
CA ALA A 92 -10.64 -6.21 -5.77
C ALA A 92 -11.28 -5.57 -4.53
N ALA A 93 -10.55 -5.50 -3.42
CA ALA A 93 -11.02 -4.81 -2.21
C ALA A 93 -11.31 -3.34 -2.50
N MET A 94 -10.44 -2.64 -3.24
CA MET A 94 -10.67 -1.24 -3.59
C MET A 94 -11.92 -1.04 -4.46
N LEU A 95 -12.15 -1.93 -5.44
CA LEU A 95 -13.32 -1.86 -6.32
C LEU A 95 -14.63 -2.16 -5.58
N LEU A 96 -14.59 -3.01 -4.56
CA LEU A 96 -15.76 -3.42 -3.79
C LEU A 96 -16.04 -2.51 -2.58
N TYR A 97 -15.07 -1.73 -2.13
CA TYR A 97 -15.23 -0.86 -0.97
C TYR A 97 -15.94 0.44 -1.35
N GLN A 98 -17.22 0.56 -0.98
CA GLN A 98 -17.92 1.84 -1.02
C GLN A 98 -17.73 2.57 0.32
N PRO A 99 -17.08 3.75 0.35
CA PRO A 99 -16.93 4.50 1.59
C PRO A 99 -18.30 5.00 2.06
N THR A 100 -18.76 4.53 3.21
CA THR A 100 -19.90 5.13 3.90
C THR A 100 -19.53 6.56 4.30
N PRO A 101 -20.30 7.59 3.92
CA PRO A 101 -20.00 8.95 4.34
C PRO A 101 -20.02 9.04 5.87
N PRO A 102 -19.11 9.81 6.49
CA PRO A 102 -19.12 10.02 7.92
C PRO A 102 -20.45 10.67 8.32
N GLU A 103 -21.10 10.14 9.36
CA GLU A 103 -22.21 10.83 10.01
C GLU A 103 -21.65 12.15 10.57
N THR A 104 -21.84 13.25 9.85
CA THR A 104 -21.56 14.58 10.38
C THR A 104 -22.50 14.79 11.55
N PRO A 105 -22.02 14.99 12.80
CA PRO A 105 -22.90 15.45 13.86
C PRO A 105 -23.51 16.77 13.39
N ALA A 106 -24.85 16.85 13.39
CA ALA A 106 -25.57 18.03 12.96
C ALA A 106 -25.05 19.24 13.74
N THR A 107 -24.36 20.15 13.06
CA THR A 107 -23.93 21.41 13.66
C THR A 107 -25.19 22.12 14.13
N PRO A 108 -25.36 22.41 15.44
CA PRO A 108 -26.54 23.14 15.90
C PRO A 108 -26.57 24.49 15.17
N PRO A 109 -27.76 24.96 14.73
CA PRO A 109 -27.87 26.21 13.99
C PRO A 109 -27.23 27.34 14.81
N ARG A 110 -26.18 27.93 14.27
CA ARG A 110 -25.51 29.10 14.85
C ARG A 110 -26.52 30.25 14.78
N ALA A 111 -26.95 30.76 15.94
CA ALA A 111 -27.83 31.93 15.99
C ALA A 111 -27.20 33.08 15.19
N PRO A 112 -27.98 33.83 14.40
CA PRO A 112 -27.47 34.94 13.62
C PRO A 112 -26.83 35.96 14.57
N VAL A 113 -25.55 36.25 14.33
CA VAL A 113 -24.85 37.35 15.00
C VAL A 113 -25.44 38.63 14.42
N THR A 114 -26.20 39.37 15.22
CA THR A 114 -26.57 40.76 14.91
C THR A 114 -25.29 41.59 14.90
N GLU A 115 -24.89 42.05 13.72
CA GLU A 115 -23.90 43.12 13.57
C GLU A 115 -24.35 44.35 14.37
N PRO A 116 -23.48 44.99 15.18
CA PRO A 116 -23.82 46.26 15.80
C PRO A 116 -23.97 47.32 14.69
N GLY A 117 -25.19 47.81 14.50
CA GLY A 117 -25.47 48.86 13.52
C GLY A 117 -24.74 50.15 13.87
N ASP A 118 -23.98 50.66 12.91
CA ASP A 118 -23.50 52.03 12.88
C ASP A 118 -24.68 52.99 13.09
N SER A 119 -24.56 53.82 14.12
CA SER A 119 -25.50 54.92 14.38
C SER A 119 -25.19 56.05 13.40
N PRO A 120 -26.12 56.53 12.56
CA PRO A 120 -25.87 57.75 11.80
C PRO A 120 -25.91 58.96 12.73
N THR A 121 -24.76 59.59 12.95
CA THR A 121 -24.65 60.90 13.59
C THR A 121 -25.38 61.93 12.72
N VAL A 122 -26.47 62.49 13.24
CA VAL A 122 -27.15 63.65 12.63
C VAL A 122 -26.47 64.90 13.19
N GLU A 123 -25.68 65.58 12.36
CA GLU A 123 -25.22 66.94 12.65
C GLU A 123 -26.38 67.94 12.45
N TYR A 124 -26.55 68.84 13.42
CA TYR A 124 -27.47 69.99 13.36
C TYR A 124 -26.71 71.26 12.98
#